data_AF-A0A0M1JFG9-F1
#
_entry.id   AF-A0A0M1JFG9-F1
#
_cell.length_a   1.000
_cell.length_b   1.000
_cell.length_c   1.000
_cell.angle_alpha   90.00
_cell.angle_beta   90.00
_cell.angle_gamma   90.00
#
_symmetry.space_group_name_H-M   'P 1'
#
loop_
_entity.id
_entity.type
_entity.pdbx_description
1 polymer ?
#
loop_
_entity_poly.entity_id
_entity_poly.type
_entity_poly.pdbx_seq_one_letter_code
_entity_poly.pdbx_strand_id
1 'polypeptide(L)'
;MNMVINLIYVLTLMAVINISSAECFGSGEYRVCSEVSTGANGQMQIRSWDTRGNSYNVNTESHVSSNGTTVRSYDSTGNEYSIRSWSDNSGFHSEDSLGHRCTITSSGQTIGCN
;
A
#
# COMPACT_ATOMS: atom_id res chain seq x y z
N MET A 1 -49.34 -1.10 -1.35
CA MET A 1 -48.36 0.01 -1.27
C MET A 1 -47.44 -0.04 -0.03
N ASN A 2 -47.52 -1.07 0.84
CA ASN A 2 -46.70 -1.17 2.06
C ASN A 2 -45.56 -2.20 2.01
N MET A 3 -45.48 -3.00 0.93
CA MET A 3 -44.48 -4.06 0.81
C MET A 3 -43.20 -3.60 0.08
N VAL A 4 -43.32 -2.56 -0.77
CA VAL A 4 -42.20 -2.01 -1.54
C VAL A 4 -41.32 -1.08 -0.68
N ILE A 5 -41.91 -0.41 0.32
CA ILE A 5 -41.21 0.52 1.22
C ILE A 5 -40.29 -0.24 2.20
N ASN A 6 -40.66 -1.46 2.61
CA ASN A 6 -39.84 -2.29 3.51
C ASN A 6 -38.60 -2.88 2.83
N LEU A 7 -38.61 -3.07 1.51
CA LEU A 7 -37.47 -3.65 0.79
C LEU A 7 -36.33 -2.64 0.59
N ILE A 8 -36.65 -1.34 0.54
CA ILE A 8 -35.67 -0.26 0.37
C ILE A 8 -34.88 -0.01 1.66
N TYR A 9 -35.48 -0.22 2.84
CA TYR A 9 -34.80 -0.05 4.13
C TYR A 9 -33.76 -1.15 4.45
N VAL A 10 -33.94 -2.35 3.90
CA VAL A 10 -32.99 -3.47 4.13
C VAL A 10 -31.77 -3.36 3.19
N LEU A 11 -31.92 -2.74 2.02
CA LEU A 11 -30.82 -2.59 1.05
C LEU A 11 -29.83 -1.46 1.39
N THR A 12 -30.22 -0.48 2.20
CA THR A 12 -29.35 0.65 2.57
C THR A 12 -28.46 0.38 3.79
N LEU A 13 -28.64 -0.78 4.45
CA LEU A 13 -27.86 -1.19 5.63
C LEU A 13 -26.74 -2.19 5.31
N MET A 14 -26.28 -2.25 4.06
CA MET A 14 -24.97 -2.84 3.74
C MET A 14 -23.95 -1.73 3.56
N ALA A 15 -23.71 -0.97 4.63
CA ALA A 15 -22.43 -0.29 4.76
C ALA A 15 -21.38 -1.41 4.87
N VAL A 16 -20.56 -1.53 3.83
CA VAL A 16 -19.43 -2.46 3.79
C VAL A 16 -18.48 -2.05 4.91
N ILE A 17 -18.61 -2.69 6.07
CA ILE A 17 -17.68 -2.51 7.18
C ILE A 17 -16.42 -3.24 6.73
N ASN A 18 -15.45 -2.49 6.20
CA ASN A 18 -14.09 -3.00 6.11
C ASN A 18 -13.58 -3.10 7.54
N ILE A 19 -13.85 -4.24 8.18
CA ILE A 19 -13.24 -4.57 9.47
C ILE A 19 -11.79 -4.91 9.14
N SER A 20 -10.89 -3.92 9.17
CA SER A 20 -9.48 -4.22 9.37
C SER A 20 -9.39 -4.86 10.76
N SER A 21 -9.16 -6.17 10.80
CA SER A 21 -8.92 -6.84 12.07
C SER A 21 -7.52 -6.48 12.50
N ALA A 22 -7.40 -5.66 13.55
CA ALA A 22 -6.12 -5.44 14.18
C ALA A 22 -5.62 -6.75 14.81
N GLU A 23 -4.41 -7.16 14.46
CA GLU A 23 -3.72 -8.28 15.10
C GLU A 23 -2.94 -7.75 16.29
N CYS A 24 -3.21 -8.28 17.48
CA CYS A 24 -2.56 -7.84 18.71
C CYS A 24 -1.67 -8.94 19.31
N PHE A 25 -0.44 -8.58 19.63
CA PHE A 25 0.54 -9.43 20.30
C PHE A 25 0.85 -8.90 21.71
N GLY A 26 1.00 -9.81 22.68
CA GLY A 26 1.27 -9.47 24.08
C GLY A 26 0.02 -9.24 24.93
N SER A 27 0.22 -8.79 26.17
CA SER A 27 -0.84 -8.62 27.16
C SER A 27 -0.60 -7.41 28.07
N GLY A 28 -1.66 -6.86 28.66
CA GLY A 28 -1.58 -5.72 29.57
C GLY A 28 -0.92 -4.51 28.90
N GLU A 29 0.05 -3.92 29.58
CA GLU A 29 0.79 -2.74 29.10
C GLU A 29 1.78 -3.01 27.96
N TYR A 30 2.09 -4.28 27.69
CA TYR A 30 3.04 -4.69 26.64
C TYR A 30 2.32 -5.18 25.39
N ARG A 31 1.03 -4.89 25.25
CA ARG A 31 0.26 -5.26 24.08
C ARG A 31 0.50 -4.26 22.95
N VAL A 32 0.85 -4.78 21.78
CA VAL A 32 0.99 -4.04 20.53
C VAL A 32 -0.03 -4.58 19.54
N CYS A 33 -0.79 -3.69 18.91
CA CYS A 33 -1.75 -4.03 17.87
C CYS A 33 -1.30 -3.43 16.54
N SER A 34 -1.53 -4.17 15.46
CA SER A 34 -1.22 -3.75 14.11
C SER A 34 -2.39 -4.00 13.18
N GLU A 35 -2.68 -3.06 12.29
CA GLU A 35 -3.66 -3.25 11.23
C GLU A 35 -3.04 -2.90 9.88
N VAL A 36 -3.53 -3.59 8.84
CA VAL A 36 -3.20 -3.30 7.45
C VAL A 36 -4.50 -2.95 6.76
N SER A 37 -4.50 -1.84 6.03
CA SER A 37 -5.57 -1.47 5.12
C SER A 37 -5.02 -1.33 3.71
N THR A 38 -5.77 -1.83 2.73
CA THR A 38 -5.42 -1.73 1.31
C THR A 38 -6.50 -0.95 0.58
N GLY A 39 -6.13 0.17 -0.03
CA GLY A 39 -7.00 0.99 -0.86
C GLY A 39 -7.29 0.34 -2.21
N ALA A 40 -8.33 0.81 -2.89
CA ALA A 40 -8.73 0.31 -4.21
C ALA A 40 -7.64 0.48 -5.30
N ASN A 41 -6.70 1.39 -5.08
CA ASN A 41 -5.53 1.65 -5.93
C ASN A 41 -4.29 0.83 -5.53
N GLY A 42 -4.43 -0.14 -4.62
CA GLY A 42 -3.33 -0.96 -4.12
C GLY A 42 -2.40 -0.27 -3.12
N GLN A 43 -2.69 0.99 -2.73
CA GLN A 43 -1.99 1.65 -1.63
C GLN A 43 -2.25 0.91 -0.33
N MET A 44 -1.22 0.73 0.48
CA MET A 44 -1.30 0.08 1.78
C MET A 44 -1.01 1.10 2.86
N GLN A 45 -1.81 1.07 3.93
CA GLN A 45 -1.48 1.75 5.18
C GLN A 45 -1.39 0.70 6.27
N ILE A 46 -0.24 0.67 6.92
CA ILE A 46 0.05 -0.18 8.07
C ILE A 46 0.13 0.73 9.27
N ARG A 47 -0.63 0.43 10.32
CA ARG A 47 -0.59 1.19 11.58
C ARG A 47 -0.37 0.22 12.71
N SER A 48 0.57 0.57 13.58
CA SER A 48 0.85 -0.16 14.80
C SER A 48 0.78 0.80 15.99
N TRP A 49 0.18 0.34 17.08
CA TRP A 49 0.06 1.11 18.31
C TRP A 49 0.16 0.22 19.54
N ASP A 50 0.63 0.78 20.64
CA ASP A 50 0.66 0.09 21.93
C ASP A 50 -0.28 0.74 22.97
N THR A 51 -0.41 0.09 24.12
CA THR A 51 -1.24 0.60 25.23
C THR A 51 -0.62 1.80 25.98
N ARG A 52 0.63 2.16 25.67
CA ARG A 52 1.35 3.30 26.26
C ARG A 52 1.26 4.56 25.40
N GLY A 53 0.57 4.48 24.26
CA GLY A 53 0.35 5.61 23.35
C GLY A 53 1.43 5.76 22.29
N ASN A 54 2.38 4.81 22.17
CA ASN A 54 3.32 4.82 21.07
C ASN A 54 2.60 4.34 19.80
N SER A 55 2.98 4.92 18.66
CA SER A 55 2.46 4.50 17.37
C SER A 55 3.54 4.58 16.29
N TYR A 56 3.40 3.72 15.28
CA TYR A 56 4.23 3.69 14.09
C TYR A 56 3.33 3.43 12.88
N ASN A 57 3.59 4.08 11.76
CA ASN A 57 2.86 3.81 10.53
C ASN A 57 3.78 3.73 9.32
N VAL A 58 3.37 2.92 8.35
CA VAL A 58 4.00 2.79 7.04
C VAL A 58 2.91 2.96 6.00
N ASN A 59 3.15 3.80 5.01
CA ASN A 59 2.21 4.02 3.91
C ASN A 59 2.90 3.73 2.59
N THR A 60 2.13 3.24 1.61
CA THR A 60 2.59 3.11 0.24
C THR A 60 1.76 3.97 -0.70
N GLU A 61 2.43 4.52 -1.70
CA GLU A 61 1.84 5.35 -2.74
C GLU A 61 2.31 4.91 -4.11
N SER A 62 1.41 4.95 -5.09
CA SER A 62 1.75 4.73 -6.50
C SER A 62 1.43 5.98 -7.29
N HIS A 63 2.42 6.50 -8.00
CA HIS A 63 2.30 7.65 -8.87
C HIS A 63 2.55 7.22 -10.31
N VAL A 64 1.54 7.37 -11.17
CA VAL A 64 1.64 7.06 -12.60
C VAL A 64 1.78 8.37 -13.37
N SER A 65 2.79 8.44 -14.24
CA SER A 65 3.07 9.59 -15.09
C SER A 65 3.39 9.13 -16.52
N SER A 66 3.51 10.07 -17.46
CA SER A 66 4.01 9.76 -18.81
C SER A 66 5.43 9.19 -18.83
N ASN A 67 6.21 9.43 -17.77
CA ASN A 67 7.62 9.06 -17.67
C ASN A 67 7.84 7.78 -16.85
N GLY A 68 6.77 7.01 -16.65
CA GLY A 68 6.77 5.78 -15.88
C GLY A 68 5.91 5.83 -14.62
N THR A 69 5.98 4.73 -13.87
CA THR A 69 5.29 4.54 -12.59
C THR A 69 6.33 4.54 -11.46
N THR A 70 6.05 5.26 -10.39
CA THR A 70 6.84 5.22 -9.16
C THR A 70 5.98 4.69 -8.03
N VAL A 71 6.46 3.65 -7.36
CA VAL A 71 5.90 3.18 -6.09
C VAL A 71 6.82 3.66 -4.98
N ARG A 72 6.26 4.31 -3.96
CA ARG A 72 6.97 4.82 -2.79
C ARG A 72 6.39 4.17 -1.54
N SER A 73 7.24 3.91 -0.57
CA SER A 73 6.88 3.46 0.77
C SER A 73 7.59 4.38 1.75
N TYR A 74 6.86 4.91 2.72
CA TYR A 74 7.44 5.79 3.73
C TYR A 74 6.88 5.48 5.11
N ASP A 75 7.69 5.68 6.13
CA ASP A 75 7.29 5.47 7.51
C ASP A 75 7.15 6.78 8.30
N SER A 76 6.55 6.66 9.48
CA SER A 76 6.29 7.78 10.39
C SER A 76 7.56 8.38 11.02
N THR A 77 8.72 7.77 10.80
CA THR A 77 10.02 8.28 11.24
C THR A 77 10.78 9.00 10.12
N GLY A 78 10.22 9.04 8.92
CA GLY A 78 10.78 9.74 7.76
C GLY A 78 11.68 8.88 6.87
N ASN A 79 11.74 7.56 7.09
CA ASN A 79 12.41 6.68 6.15
C ASN A 79 11.56 6.49 4.90
N GLU A 80 12.19 6.48 3.74
CA GLU A 80 11.52 6.29 2.45
C GLU A 80 12.29 5.28 1.60
N TYR A 81 11.54 4.41 0.93
CA TYR A 81 12.01 3.57 -0.15
C TYR A 81 11.14 3.78 -1.38
N SER A 82 11.72 3.72 -2.58
CA SER A 82 10.94 3.81 -3.81
C SER A 82 11.51 2.94 -4.92
N ILE A 83 10.62 2.54 -5.82
CA ILE A 83 10.98 1.90 -7.09
C ILE A 83 10.28 2.68 -8.20
N ARG A 84 11.06 3.12 -9.18
CA ARG A 84 10.55 3.72 -10.41
C ARG A 84 10.73 2.75 -11.56
N SER A 85 9.67 2.52 -12.32
CA SER A 85 9.70 1.71 -13.54
C SER A 85 9.22 2.52 -14.75
N TRP A 86 9.94 2.43 -15.86
CA TRP A 86 9.59 3.11 -17.12
C TRP A 86 10.04 2.29 -18.33
N SER A 87 9.56 2.66 -19.50
CA SER A 87 9.97 2.05 -20.77
C SER A 87 10.36 3.14 -21.77
N ASP A 88 11.37 2.86 -22.57
CA ASP A 88 11.74 3.66 -23.73
C ASP A 88 12.18 2.76 -24.89
N ASN A 89 12.75 3.34 -25.95
CA ASN A 89 13.17 2.57 -27.13
C ASN A 89 14.30 1.57 -26.84
N SER A 90 15.04 1.76 -25.75
CA SER A 90 16.13 0.89 -25.33
C SER A 90 15.65 -0.31 -24.50
N GLY A 91 14.46 -0.22 -23.90
CA GLY A 91 13.82 -1.34 -23.20
C GLY A 91 12.96 -0.92 -22.02
N PHE A 92 12.88 -1.80 -21.03
CA PHE A 92 12.19 -1.60 -19.77
C PHE A 92 13.21 -1.41 -18.64
N HIS A 93 12.94 -0.45 -17.76
CA HIS A 93 13.84 -0.07 -16.70
C HIS A 93 13.13 -0.09 -15.36
N SER A 94 13.89 -0.42 -14.32
CA SER A 94 13.51 -0.24 -12.93
C SER A 94 14.69 0.34 -12.17
N GLU A 95 14.44 1.32 -11.30
CA GLU A 95 15.46 1.96 -10.46
C GLU A 95 14.94 2.06 -9.03
N ASP A 96 15.75 1.63 -8.06
CA ASP A 96 15.44 1.77 -6.63
C ASP A 96 15.87 3.14 -6.08
N SER A 97 15.48 3.44 -4.84
CA SER A 97 15.82 4.70 -4.16
C SER A 97 17.31 4.87 -3.86
N LEU A 98 18.14 3.84 -4.06
CA LEU A 98 19.59 3.90 -3.94
C LEU A 98 20.27 4.15 -5.30
N GLY A 99 19.50 4.19 -6.39
CA GLY A 99 19.98 4.39 -7.75
C GLY A 99 20.43 3.11 -8.45
N HIS A 100 20.15 1.93 -7.89
CA HIS A 100 20.43 0.67 -8.58
C HIS A 100 19.41 0.48 -9.70
N ARG A 101 19.91 0.35 -10.93
CA ARG A 101 19.08 0.24 -12.12
C ARG A 101 19.19 -1.15 -12.76
N CYS A 102 18.04 -1.78 -12.92
CA CYS A 102 17.86 -2.96 -13.76
C CYS A 102 17.24 -2.55 -15.10
N THR A 103 17.78 -3.05 -16.21
CA THR A 103 17.25 -2.84 -17.57
C THR A 103 17.08 -4.17 -18.29
N ILE A 104 15.90 -4.37 -18.87
CA ILE A 104 15.62 -5.44 -19.83
C ILE A 104 15.55 -4.78 -21.21
N THR A 105 16.54 -5.03 -22.04
CA THR A 105 16.60 -4.43 -23.38
C THR A 105 15.49 -4.95 -24.29
N SER A 106 15.25 -4.26 -25.39
CA SER A 106 14.33 -4.70 -26.44
C SER A 106 14.69 -6.07 -27.05
N SER A 107 15.95 -6.51 -26.92
CA SER A 107 16.41 -7.86 -27.32
C SER A 107 16.28 -8.92 -26.23
N GLY A 108 15.79 -8.55 -25.05
CA GLY A 108 15.65 -9.44 -23.89
C GLY A 108 16.93 -9.60 -23.05
N GLN A 109 17.97 -8.79 -23.29
CA GLN A 109 19.17 -8.80 -22.47
C GLN A 109 18.92 -8.08 -21.14
N THR A 110 19.35 -8.69 -20.03
CA THR A 110 19.27 -8.10 -18.69
C THR A 110 20.58 -7.40 -18.32
N ILE A 111 20.51 -6.16 -17.83
CA ILE A 111 21.66 -5.35 -17.40
C ILE A 111 21.38 -4.80 -16.01
N GLY A 112 22.27 -5.06 -15.04
CA GLY A 112 22.16 -4.49 -13.68
C GLY A 112 21.03 -5.08 -12.83
N CYS A 113 20.50 -6.25 -13.19
CA CYS A 113 19.40 -6.93 -12.52
C CYS A 113 19.94 -8.05 -11.61
N ASN A 114 20.40 -7.70 -10.40
CA ASN A 114 20.97 -8.64 -9.42
C ASN A 114 20.31 -8.48 -8.06
#